data_AF-A0A923T3F4-F1
#
_entry.id   AF-A0A923T3F4-F1
#
_cell.length_a   1.000
_cell.length_b   1.000
_cell.length_c   1.000
_cell.angle_alpha   90.00
_cell.angle_beta   90.00
_cell.angle_gamma   90.00
#
_symmetry.space_group_name_H-M   'P 1'
#
loop_
_entity.id
_entity.type
_entity.pdbx_description
1 polymer ?
#
loop_
_entity_poly.entity_id
_entity_poly.type
_entity_poly.pdbx_seq_one_letter_code
_entity_poly.pdbx_strand_id
1 'polypeptide(L)'
;MHGQFAIAADPYGLRKEDLVDVTTAYFTVMWMVANEAPVPAKPQVAGLQRQVRALLEGPRGVPHDMAERQRLAESLMYKLVTMILLREDAQRTGNTPALRELAAYAQHETGKGFDLKASRLTAQGFVPR
;
A
#
# COMPACT_ATOMS: atom_id res chain seq x y z
N MET A 1 16.60 0.72 -3.57
CA MET A 1 15.21 0.92 -3.10
C MET A 1 14.37 1.76 -4.05
N HIS A 2 14.80 2.95 -4.48
CA HIS A 2 13.99 3.82 -5.36
C HIS A 2 13.51 3.17 -6.69
N GLY A 3 14.31 2.29 -7.30
CA GLY A 3 13.93 1.64 -8.57
C GLY A 3 12.74 0.67 -8.44
N GLN A 4 12.64 -0.04 -7.32
CA GLN A 4 11.55 -1.00 -7.10
C GLN A 4 10.20 -0.34 -6.83
N PHE A 5 10.22 0.81 -6.14
CA PHE A 5 9.02 1.62 -6.01
C PHE A 5 8.51 2.05 -7.38
N ALA A 6 9.39 2.63 -8.22
CA ALA A 6 9.00 3.10 -9.56
C ALA A 6 8.38 1.98 -10.41
N ILE A 7 8.99 0.79 -10.43
CA ILE A 7 8.44 -0.38 -11.14
C ILE A 7 7.00 -0.70 -10.69
N ALA A 8 6.72 -0.64 -9.40
CA ALA A 8 5.39 -0.93 -8.85
C ALA A 8 4.39 0.23 -9.03
N ALA A 9 4.88 1.47 -9.09
CA ALA A 9 4.10 2.70 -9.02
C ALA A 9 3.80 3.31 -10.41
N ASP A 10 4.75 3.23 -11.35
CA ASP A 10 4.69 3.84 -12.68
C ASP A 10 3.47 3.39 -13.49
N PRO A 11 3.03 2.10 -13.47
CA PRO A 11 1.81 1.68 -14.17
C PRO A 11 0.56 2.46 -13.76
N TYR A 12 0.56 3.01 -12.54
CA TYR A 12 -0.53 3.77 -11.95
C TYR A 12 -0.29 5.29 -11.95
N GLY A 13 0.88 5.76 -12.39
CA GLY A 13 1.25 7.18 -12.37
C GLY A 13 1.50 7.74 -10.96
N LEU A 14 1.83 6.88 -9.99
CA LEU A 14 2.10 7.28 -8.61
C LEU A 14 3.55 7.76 -8.46
N ARG A 15 3.76 8.91 -7.80
CA ARG A 15 5.07 9.55 -7.65
C ARG A 15 5.66 9.29 -6.27
N LYS A 16 6.95 8.96 -6.19
CA LYS A 16 7.62 8.69 -4.91
C LYS A 16 7.80 9.95 -4.05
N GLU A 17 7.76 11.13 -4.67
CA GLU A 17 7.88 12.44 -4.00
C GLU A 17 6.55 12.94 -3.43
N ASP A 18 5.41 12.30 -3.78
CA ASP A 18 4.09 12.67 -3.27
C ASP A 18 3.65 11.69 -2.17
N LEU A 19 3.49 12.19 -0.95
CA LEU A 19 3.07 11.37 0.18
C LEU A 19 1.72 10.67 -0.05
N VAL A 20 0.79 11.30 -0.77
CA VAL A 20 -0.49 10.67 -1.15
C VAL A 20 -0.23 9.43 -1.99
N ASP A 21 0.66 9.56 -2.97
CA ASP A 21 0.97 8.50 -3.92
C ASP A 21 1.74 7.35 -3.26
N VAL A 22 2.73 7.67 -2.41
CA VAL A 22 3.46 6.69 -1.61
C VAL A 22 2.52 5.94 -0.67
N THR A 23 1.62 6.65 0.01
CA THR A 23 0.64 6.05 0.92
C THR A 23 -0.35 5.16 0.16
N THR A 24 -0.76 5.59 -1.03
CA THR A 24 -1.63 4.81 -1.94
C THR A 24 -0.95 3.51 -2.37
N ALA A 25 0.31 3.59 -2.81
CA ALA A 25 1.08 2.41 -3.21
C ALA A 25 1.23 1.45 -2.03
N TYR A 26 1.59 1.96 -0.84
CA TYR A 26 1.70 1.19 0.39
C TYR A 26 0.42 0.41 0.70
N PHE A 27 -0.73 1.08 0.78
CA PHE A 27 -1.99 0.40 1.08
C PHE A 27 -2.43 -0.58 -0.02
N THR A 28 -2.13 -0.29 -1.28
CA THR A 28 -2.39 -1.21 -2.39
C THR A 28 -1.64 -2.52 -2.19
N VAL A 29 -0.33 -2.46 -1.90
CA VAL A 29 0.51 -3.64 -1.67
C VAL A 29 0.07 -4.39 -0.41
N MET A 30 -0.18 -3.68 0.69
CA MET A 30 -0.63 -4.32 1.94
C MET A 30 -1.96 -5.04 1.75
N TRP A 31 -2.92 -4.44 1.02
CA TRP A 31 -4.19 -5.10 0.69
C TRP A 31 -3.99 -6.33 -0.19
N MET A 32 -3.14 -6.23 -1.22
CA MET A 32 -2.80 -7.35 -2.10
C MET A 32 -2.19 -8.52 -1.32
N VAL A 33 -1.28 -8.23 -0.40
CA VAL A 33 -0.64 -9.25 0.44
C VAL A 33 -1.67 -9.86 1.41
N ALA A 34 -2.42 -9.03 2.14
CA ALA A 34 -3.38 -9.48 3.15
C ALA A 34 -4.52 -10.33 2.57
N ASN A 35 -4.92 -10.06 1.32
CA ASN A 35 -6.01 -10.76 0.63
C ASN A 35 -5.52 -11.77 -0.43
N GLU A 36 -4.20 -11.98 -0.54
CA GLU A 36 -3.59 -12.82 -1.59
C GLU A 36 -4.09 -12.45 -3.00
N ALA A 37 -4.36 -11.17 -3.22
CA ALA A 37 -5.05 -10.68 -4.40
C ALA A 37 -4.08 -10.46 -5.59
N PRO A 38 -4.57 -10.54 -6.83
CA PRO A 38 -3.78 -10.17 -8.00
C PRO A 38 -3.44 -8.67 -8.01
N VAL A 39 -2.59 -8.27 -8.95
CA VAL A 39 -2.27 -6.86 -9.22
C VAL A 39 -3.57 -6.10 -9.59
N PRO A 40 -3.92 -5.01 -8.88
CA PRO A 40 -5.13 -4.25 -9.14
C PRO A 40 -5.13 -3.54 -10.51
N ALA A 41 -6.31 -3.29 -11.06
CA ALA A 41 -6.45 -2.48 -12.26
C ALA A 41 -6.23 -0.99 -11.96
N LYS A 42 -5.82 -0.21 -12.98
CA LYS A 42 -5.58 1.24 -12.82
C LYS A 42 -6.74 2.02 -12.18
N PRO A 43 -8.02 1.79 -12.54
CA PRO A 43 -9.14 2.50 -11.91
C PRO A 43 -9.26 2.22 -10.41
N GLN A 44 -8.87 1.03 -9.95
CA GLN A 44 -8.91 0.66 -8.54
C GLN A 44 -7.88 1.46 -7.73
N VAL A 45 -6.64 1.54 -8.22
CA VAL A 45 -5.58 2.32 -7.57
C VAL A 45 -5.90 3.81 -7.61
N ALA A 46 -6.44 4.33 -8.72
CA ALA A 46 -6.90 5.72 -8.79
C ALA A 46 -8.05 6.02 -7.80
N GLY A 47 -8.95 5.05 -7.57
CA GLY A 47 -9.98 5.15 -6.53
C GLY A 47 -9.39 5.30 -5.14
N LEU A 48 -8.44 4.43 -4.80
CA LEU A 48 -7.73 4.49 -3.53
C LEU A 48 -6.94 5.78 -3.36
N GLN A 49 -6.29 6.27 -4.43
CA GLN A 49 -5.54 7.53 -4.40
C GLN A 49 -6.43 8.71 -3.99
N ARG A 50 -7.65 8.79 -4.54
CA ARG A 50 -8.61 9.85 -4.15
C ARG A 50 -9.02 9.73 -2.68
N GLN A 51 -9.24 8.50 -2.20
CA GLN A 51 -9.60 8.25 -0.80
C GLN A 51 -8.46 8.60 0.17
N VAL A 52 -7.23 8.23 -0.16
CA VAL A 52 -6.03 8.59 0.60
C VAL A 52 -5.82 10.09 0.61
N ARG A 53 -6.00 10.76 -0.54
CA ARG A 53 -5.95 12.22 -0.63
C ARG A 53 -6.93 12.89 0.33
N ALA A 54 -8.19 12.48 0.30
CA ALA A 54 -9.23 13.02 1.19
C ALA A 54 -8.93 12.77 2.67
N LEU A 55 -8.36 11.60 3.01
CA LEU A 55 -7.94 11.28 4.38
C LEU A 55 -6.81 12.20 4.86
N LEU A 56 -5.80 12.40 4.02
CA LEU A 56 -4.61 13.16 4.34
C LEU A 56 -4.85 14.69 4.36
N GLU A 57 -5.78 15.18 3.56
CA GLU A 57 -6.22 16.58 3.51
C GLU A 57 -7.31 16.91 4.55
N GLY A 58 -7.82 15.90 5.28
CA GLY A 58 -8.88 16.04 6.28
C GLY A 58 -8.44 16.58 7.66
N PRO A 59 -9.37 16.69 8.63
CA PRO A 59 -9.12 17.32 9.94
C PRO A 59 -8.09 16.61 10.83
N ARG A 60 -7.82 15.33 10.58
CA ARG A 60 -6.76 14.53 11.23
C ARG A 60 -5.49 14.46 10.37
N GLY A 61 -5.32 15.44 9.48
CA GLY A 61 -4.44 15.41 8.33
C GLY A 61 -2.97 15.16 8.63
N VAL A 62 -2.21 15.11 7.54
CA VAL A 62 -0.76 14.86 7.51
C VAL A 62 -0.01 15.82 8.46
N PRO A 63 1.13 15.40 9.04
CA PRO A 63 2.05 16.32 9.70
C PRO A 63 2.31 17.59 8.87
N HIS A 64 2.19 18.76 9.50
CA HIS A 64 2.44 20.04 8.82
C HIS A 64 3.91 20.23 8.43
N ASP A 65 4.83 19.55 9.13
CA ASP A 65 6.27 19.61 8.87
C ASP A 65 6.67 18.80 7.62
N MET A 66 7.37 19.45 6.70
CA MET A 66 7.89 18.82 5.48
C MET A 66 8.88 17.70 5.79
N ALA A 67 9.72 17.85 6.83
CA ALA A 67 10.71 16.83 7.17
C ALA A 67 10.05 15.58 7.77
N GLU A 68 9.00 15.74 8.57
CA GLU A 68 8.18 14.62 9.04
C GLU A 68 7.46 13.89 7.89
N ARG A 69 6.90 14.63 6.92
CA ARG A 69 6.28 14.05 5.72
C ARG A 69 7.26 13.20 4.91
N GLN A 70 8.48 13.71 4.72
CA GLN A 70 9.52 12.99 4.00
C GLN A 70 9.92 11.71 4.73
N ARG A 71 10.15 11.77 6.04
CA ARG A 71 10.48 10.58 6.85
C ARG A 71 9.37 9.54 6.82
N LEU A 72 8.10 9.97 6.87
CA LEU A 72 6.97 9.08 6.73
C LEU A 72 6.94 8.42 5.35
N ALA A 73 7.11 9.19 4.27
CA ALA A 73 7.16 8.66 2.91
C ALA A 73 8.28 7.62 2.76
N GLU A 74 9.49 7.91 3.26
CA GLU A 74 10.62 6.99 3.22
C GLU A 74 10.36 5.69 3.99
N SER A 75 9.76 5.78 5.18
CA SER A 75 9.37 4.61 5.97
C SER A 75 8.35 3.74 5.23
N LEU A 76 7.34 4.36 4.62
CA LEU A 76 6.31 3.66 3.84
C LEU A 76 6.90 3.00 2.59
N MET A 77 7.77 3.71 1.87
CA MET A 77 8.47 3.16 0.70
C MET A 77 9.34 1.97 1.08
N TYR A 78 10.08 2.05 2.19
CA TYR A 78 10.88 0.93 2.69
C TYR A 78 10.00 -0.30 2.94
N LYS A 79 8.93 -0.14 3.73
CA LYS A 79 7.99 -1.24 4.02
C LYS A 79 7.38 -1.82 2.74
N LEU A 80 6.93 -0.97 1.83
CA LEU A 80 6.36 -1.40 0.55
C LEU A 80 7.34 -2.25 -0.26
N VAL A 81 8.58 -1.79 -0.45
CA VAL A 81 9.58 -2.51 -1.25
C VAL A 81 9.92 -3.85 -0.60
N THR A 82 10.07 -3.89 0.72
CA THR A 82 10.27 -5.13 1.47
C THR A 82 9.11 -6.11 1.27
N MET A 83 7.86 -5.65 1.35
CA MET A 83 6.68 -6.49 1.17
C MET A 83 6.57 -7.05 -0.25
N ILE A 84 6.90 -6.26 -1.28
CA ILE A 84 6.94 -6.73 -2.67
C ILE A 84 7.99 -7.84 -2.81
N LEU A 85 9.22 -7.59 -2.37
CA LEU A 85 10.33 -8.52 -2.49
C LEU A 85 10.07 -9.86 -1.80
N LEU A 86 9.59 -9.82 -0.55
CA LEU A 86 9.30 -11.03 0.22
C LEU A 86 8.15 -11.82 -0.40
N ARG A 87 7.11 -11.14 -0.91
CA ARG A 87 5.99 -11.80 -1.57
C ARG A 87 6.45 -12.47 -2.88
N GLU A 88 7.20 -11.76 -3.72
CA GLU A 88 7.71 -12.28 -4.98
C GLU A 88 8.61 -13.51 -4.75
N ASP A 89 9.50 -13.46 -3.76
CA ASP A 89 10.34 -14.60 -3.41
C ASP A 89 9.54 -15.81 -2.91
N ALA A 90 8.58 -15.57 -2.00
CA ALA A 90 7.72 -16.64 -1.49
C ALA A 90 6.83 -17.26 -2.59
N GLN A 91 6.34 -16.45 -3.54
CA GLN A 91 5.60 -16.93 -4.71
C GLN A 91 6.50 -17.77 -5.62
N ARG A 92 7.70 -17.27 -5.94
CA ARG A 92 8.69 -17.94 -6.81
C ARG A 92 9.13 -19.30 -6.24
N THR A 93 9.23 -19.41 -4.92
CA THR A 93 9.68 -20.63 -4.22
C THR A 93 8.53 -21.54 -3.78
N GLY A 94 7.27 -21.12 -3.96
CA GLY A 94 6.09 -21.86 -3.47
C GLY A 94 5.98 -21.91 -1.94
N ASN A 95 6.65 -20.99 -1.22
CA ASN A 95 6.68 -20.95 0.24
C ASN A 95 5.36 -20.41 0.82
N THR A 96 4.36 -21.28 0.87
CA THR A 96 3.02 -20.98 1.40
C THR A 96 3.02 -20.56 2.88
N PRO A 97 3.86 -21.12 3.78
CA PRO A 97 4.03 -20.58 5.13
C PRO A 97 4.43 -19.10 5.15
N ALA A 98 5.45 -18.71 4.38
CA ALA A 98 5.90 -17.31 4.32
C ALA A 98 4.80 -16.37 3.78
N LEU A 99 4.02 -16.79 2.78
CA LEU A 99 2.89 -15.99 2.28
C LEU A 99 1.83 -15.73 3.36
N ARG A 100 1.54 -16.75 4.20
CA ARG A 100 0.59 -16.60 5.31
C ARG A 100 1.12 -15.67 6.40
N GLU A 101 2.40 -15.74 6.72
CA GLU A 101 3.04 -14.82 7.66
C GLU A 101 3.01 -13.38 7.16
N LEU A 102 3.30 -13.16 5.87
CA LEU A 102 3.20 -11.86 5.23
C LEU A 102 1.76 -11.31 5.26
N ALA A 103 0.76 -12.14 4.99
CA ALA A 103 -0.64 -11.73 5.07
C ALA A 103 -1.06 -11.35 6.50
N ALA A 104 -0.59 -12.09 7.51
CA ALA A 104 -0.83 -11.78 8.91
C ALA A 104 -0.14 -10.48 9.34
N TYR A 105 1.12 -10.27 8.92
CA TYR A 105 1.86 -9.03 9.14
C TYR A 105 1.12 -7.84 8.52
N ALA A 106 0.69 -7.98 7.25
CA ALA A 106 -0.02 -6.92 6.56
C ALA A 106 -1.30 -6.51 7.29
N GLN A 107 -2.08 -7.49 7.75
CA GLN A 107 -3.28 -7.26 8.54
C GLN A 107 -2.98 -6.61 9.90
N HIS A 108 -1.91 -7.04 10.59
CA HIS A 108 -1.56 -6.49 11.90
C HIS A 108 -1.12 -5.03 11.81
N GLU A 109 -0.29 -4.70 10.83
CA GLU A 109 0.24 -3.34 10.63
C GLU A 109 -0.86 -2.33 10.32
N THR A 110 -1.88 -2.71 9.54
CA THR A 110 -3.01 -1.81 9.20
C THR A 110 -4.17 -1.92 10.19
N GLY A 111 -4.30 -3.04 10.89
CA GLY A 111 -5.45 -3.39 11.74
C GLY A 111 -5.68 -2.49 12.95
N LYS A 112 -4.71 -1.62 13.30
CA LYS A 112 -4.88 -0.60 14.35
C LYS A 112 -5.86 0.53 13.96
N GLY A 113 -6.36 0.55 12.73
CA GLY A 113 -7.38 1.50 12.29
C GLY A 113 -8.19 1.08 11.04
N PHE A 114 -7.77 0.03 10.33
CA PHE A 114 -8.44 -0.43 9.12
C PHE A 114 -8.26 -1.94 8.89
N ASP A 115 -9.38 -2.67 8.75
CA ASP A 115 -9.37 -4.10 8.44
C ASP A 115 -9.31 -4.33 6.92
N LEU A 116 -8.12 -4.74 6.43
CA LEU A 116 -7.91 -5.00 5.02
C LEU A 116 -8.69 -6.21 4.52
N LYS A 117 -8.89 -7.24 5.35
CA LYS A 117 -9.62 -8.47 4.98
C LYS A 117 -11.13 -8.23 4.90
N ALA A 118 -11.66 -7.31 5.72
CA ALA A 118 -13.05 -6.86 5.64
C ALA A 118 -13.32 -5.86 4.50
N SER A 119 -12.31 -5.56 3.66
CA SER A 119 -12.43 -4.60 2.57
C SER A 119 -12.30 -5.24 1.18
N ARG A 120 -12.90 -4.60 0.18
CA ARG A 120 -12.65 -4.81 -1.24
C ARG A 120 -12.03 -3.55 -1.83
N LEU A 121 -11.02 -3.71 -2.69
CA LEU A 121 -10.49 -2.62 -3.49
C LEU A 121 -11.29 -2.50 -4.79
N THR A 122 -11.89 -1.34 -5.04
CA THR A 122 -12.74 -1.06 -6.21
C THR A 122 -12.34 0.26 -6.87
N ALA A 123 -12.97 0.63 -7.99
CA ALA A 123 -12.75 1.94 -8.62
C ALA A 123 -13.12 3.14 -7.73
N GLN A 124 -13.87 2.90 -6.64
CA GLN A 124 -14.21 3.91 -5.62
C GLN A 124 -13.17 3.97 -4.49
N GLY A 125 -12.15 3.10 -4.50
CA GLY A 125 -11.22 2.89 -3.39
C GLY A 125 -11.60 1.66 -2.56
N PHE A 126 -11.20 1.66 -1.29
CA PHE A 126 -11.61 0.62 -0.36
C PHE A 126 -13.07 0.79 0.05
N VAL A 127 -13.83 -0.28 -0.11
CA VAL A 127 -15.22 -0.39 0.34
C VAL A 127 -15.37 -1.62 1.26
N PRO A 128 -16.33 -1.62 2.20
CA PRO A 128 -16.67 -2.82 2.95
C PRO A 128 -17.02 -4.00 2.03
N ARG A 129 -16.67 -5.20 2.46
CA ARG A 129 -16.97 -6.45 1.75
C ARG A 129 -18.43 -6.84 1.85
#